data_AF-A0A968BQQ5-F1
#
_entry.id   AF-A0A968BQQ5-F1
#
_cell.length_a   1.000
_cell.length_b   1.000
_cell.length_c   1.000
_cell.angle_alpha   90.00
_cell.angle_beta   90.00
_cell.angle_gamma   90.00
#
_symmetry.space_group_name_H-M   'P 1'
#
loop_
_entity.id
_entity.type
_entity.pdbx_description
1 polymer ?
#
loop_
_entity_poly.entity_id
_entity_poly.type
_entity_poly.pdbx_seq_one_letter_code
_entity_poly.pdbx_strand_id
1 'polypeptide(L)'
;MRVQLFGPPSTKWGDRPLPISRRQVRALLYHLATGQEPVPRERLCFLFWPDRSELAARRMLTGLLSHLQRTLPAPGLLLTEDDRVWLDPDRIWSDTAAFEELSAHPDSLEQAVSLYRGPFLDGFSLSKSPEFEIWAAVERTAWERRYL
;
A
#
# COMPACT_ATOMS: atom_id res chain seq x y z
N MET A 1 -12.32 -5.59 -1.06
CA MET A 1 -11.92 -4.16 -1.02
C MET A 1 -11.04 -3.89 -2.23
N ARG A 2 -11.08 -2.69 -2.82
CA ARG A 2 -10.22 -2.32 -3.94
C ARG A 2 -9.33 -1.15 -3.57
N VAL A 3 -8.05 -1.25 -3.86
CA VAL A 3 -7.04 -0.21 -3.69
C VAL A 3 -6.45 0.10 -5.05
N GLN A 4 -6.53 1.35 -5.48
CA GLN A 4 -5.95 1.78 -6.74
C GLN A 4 -4.79 2.71 -6.44
N LEU A 5 -3.61 2.40 -6.97
CA LEU A 5 -2.33 3.07 -6.73
C LEU A 5 -1.71 3.63 -8.01
N PHE A 6 -2.14 3.19 -9.20
CA PHE A 6 -1.74 3.84 -10.46
C PHE A 6 -2.62 5.08 -10.71
N GLY A 7 -1.99 6.26 -10.74
CA GLY A 7 -2.64 7.56 -10.70
C GLY A 7 -2.99 8.01 -9.27
N PRO A 8 -3.93 8.97 -9.12
CA PRO A 8 -4.37 9.43 -7.80
C PRO A 8 -4.92 8.27 -6.97
N PRO A 9 -4.32 7.98 -5.79
CA PRO A 9 -4.64 6.75 -5.10
C PRO A 9 -6.01 6.83 -4.44
N SER A 10 -6.76 5.73 -4.55
CA SER A 10 -8.13 5.66 -4.04
C SER A 10 -8.45 4.29 -3.48
N THR A 11 -9.44 4.24 -2.58
CA THR A 11 -9.89 2.97 -1.99
C THR A 11 -11.40 2.89 -2.00
N LYS A 12 -11.92 1.70 -2.28
CA LYS A 12 -13.36 1.44 -2.39
C LYS A 12 -13.73 0.12 -1.71
N TRP A 13 -14.95 0.07 -1.19
CA TRP A 13 -15.59 -1.16 -0.71
C TRP A 13 -16.89 -1.38 -1.48
N GLY A 14 -16.93 -2.44 -2.29
CA GLY A 14 -17.89 -2.52 -3.40
C GLY A 14 -17.73 -1.29 -4.29
N ASP A 15 -18.85 -0.62 -4.61
CA ASP A 15 -18.86 0.59 -5.43
C ASP A 15 -18.70 1.89 -4.63
N ARG A 16 -18.62 1.80 -3.30
CA ARG A 16 -18.57 2.98 -2.42
C ARG A 16 -17.14 3.41 -2.15
N PRO A 17 -16.81 4.70 -2.24
CA PRO A 17 -15.55 5.23 -1.73
C PRO A 17 -15.37 4.89 -0.25
N LEU A 18 -14.15 4.48 0.12
CA LEU A 18 -13.75 4.26 1.50
C LEU A 18 -12.81 5.42 1.91
N PRO A 19 -13.34 6.54 2.44
CA PRO A 19 -12.50 7.65 2.82
C PRO A 19 -11.73 7.32 4.11
N ILE A 20 -10.40 7.36 4.02
CA ILE A 20 -9.50 7.25 5.18
C ILE A 20 -8.96 8.64 5.47
N SER A 21 -9.43 9.30 6.53
CA SER A 21 -9.10 10.73 6.77
C SER A 21 -7.62 10.96 7.05
N ARG A 22 -6.99 10.08 7.85
CA ARG A 22 -5.59 10.23 8.28
C ARG A 22 -4.63 9.85 7.16
N ARG A 23 -3.83 10.82 6.70
CA ARG A 23 -2.87 10.65 5.60
C ARG A 23 -1.82 9.56 5.88
N GLN A 24 -1.30 9.47 7.11
CA GLN A 24 -0.33 8.42 7.48
C GLN A 24 -0.95 7.00 7.46
N VAL A 25 -2.26 6.88 7.73
CA VAL A 25 -2.97 5.60 7.66
C VAL A 25 -3.18 5.20 6.21
N ARG A 26 -3.48 6.16 5.33
CA ARG A 26 -3.49 5.94 3.87
C ARG A 26 -2.13 5.47 3.38
N ALA A 27 -1.05 6.13 3.80
CA ALA A 27 0.32 5.76 3.43
C ALA A 27 0.64 4.31 3.82
N LEU A 28 0.29 3.89 5.04
CA LEU A 28 0.46 2.49 5.46
C LEU A 28 -0.36 1.54 4.60
N LEU A 29 -1.65 1.84 4.37
CA LEU A 29 -2.50 1.01 3.52
C LEU A 29 -1.93 0.87 2.10
N TYR A 30 -1.47 1.97 1.51
CA TYR A 30 -0.92 1.98 0.16
C TYR A 30 0.37 1.18 0.06
N HIS A 31 1.27 1.33 1.04
CA HIS A 31 2.48 0.52 1.11
C HIS A 31 2.17 -0.98 1.20
N LEU A 32 1.21 -1.37 2.05
CA LEU A 32 0.83 -2.79 2.16
C LEU A 32 0.09 -3.30 0.91
N ALA A 33 -0.58 -2.42 0.16
CA ALA A 33 -1.30 -2.79 -1.05
C ALA A 33 -0.40 -2.93 -2.29
N THR A 34 0.79 -2.33 -2.32
CA THR A 34 1.69 -2.36 -3.51
C THR A 34 2.12 -3.77 -3.91
N GLY A 35 2.41 -4.65 -2.94
CA GLY A 35 2.80 -6.04 -3.21
C GLY A 35 1.94 -7.09 -2.53
N GLN A 36 1.10 -6.69 -1.55
CA GLN A 36 0.27 -7.58 -0.72
C GLN A 36 1.02 -8.74 -0.03
N GLU A 37 2.36 -8.74 -0.04
CA GLU A 37 3.22 -9.69 0.66
C GLU A 37 3.41 -9.33 2.15
N PRO A 38 3.72 -10.32 3.01
CA PRO A 38 4.08 -10.11 4.43
C PRO A 38 5.26 -9.14 4.65
N VAL A 39 4.96 -7.94 5.17
CA VAL A 39 5.95 -6.91 5.47
C VAL A 39 6.41 -6.99 6.93
N PRO A 40 7.72 -7.06 7.22
CA PRO A 40 8.23 -6.97 8.59
C PRO A 40 7.86 -5.64 9.26
N ARG A 41 7.43 -5.68 10.52
CA ARG A 41 7.11 -4.47 11.29
C ARG A 41 8.31 -3.56 11.47
N GLU A 42 9.53 -4.10 11.54
CA GLU A 42 10.77 -3.32 11.55
C GLU A 42 10.89 -2.41 10.32
N ARG A 43 10.62 -2.94 9.11
CA ARG A 43 10.64 -2.15 7.88
C ARG A 43 9.64 -1.00 7.92
N LEU A 44 8.44 -1.26 8.44
CA LEU A 44 7.42 -0.22 8.60
C LEU A 44 7.80 0.81 9.67
N CYS A 45 8.47 0.40 10.74
CA CYS A 45 8.99 1.31 11.75
C CYS A 45 9.99 2.29 11.13
N PHE A 46 10.96 1.78 10.35
CA PHE A 46 11.93 2.62 9.65
C PHE A 46 11.26 3.55 8.62
N LEU A 47 10.30 3.02 7.85
CA LEU A 47 9.57 3.79 6.83
C LEU A 47 8.84 5.02 7.41
N PHE A 48 8.24 4.89 8.59
CA PHE A 48 7.43 5.96 9.18
C PHE A 48 8.16 6.80 10.23
N TRP A 49 9.12 6.22 10.94
CA TRP A 49 9.80 6.83 12.09
C TRP A 49 11.30 6.44 12.16
N PRO A 50 12.12 6.80 11.16
CA PRO A 50 13.53 6.43 11.10
C PRO A 50 14.35 7.00 12.28
N ASP A 51 13.99 8.19 12.76
CA ASP A 51 14.70 8.91 13.83
C ASP A 51 14.23 8.55 15.24
N ARG A 52 13.46 7.47 15.39
CA ARG A 52 12.94 7.04 16.69
C ARG A 52 13.64 5.76 17.13
N SER A 53 13.87 5.64 18.43
CA SER A 53 14.28 4.38 19.04
C SER A 53 13.30 3.27 18.66
N GLU A 54 13.80 2.05 18.47
CA GLU A 54 12.99 0.89 18.07
C GLU A 54 11.73 0.70 18.94
N LEU A 55 11.87 0.78 20.26
CA LEU A 55 10.74 0.64 21.19
C LEU A 55 9.65 1.69 20.95
N ALA A 56 10.05 2.95 20.70
CA ALA A 56 9.11 4.02 20.40
C ALA A 56 8.43 3.80 19.04
N ALA A 57 9.20 3.44 18.01
CA ALA A 57 8.66 3.19 16.67
C ALA A 57 7.67 2.01 16.66
N ARG A 58 7.98 0.89 17.35
CA ARG A 58 7.07 -0.25 17.49
C ARG A 58 5.75 0.11 18.18
N ARG A 59 5.80 0.95 19.24
CA ARG A 59 4.58 1.46 19.91
C ARG A 59 3.74 2.32 18.97
N MET A 60 4.37 3.21 18.21
CA MET A 60 3.69 4.05 17.23
C MET A 60 3.09 3.23 16.07
N LEU A 61 3.83 2.23 15.58
CA LEU A 61 3.36 1.31 14.55
C LEU A 61 2.14 0.51 15.03
N THR A 62 2.16 0.01 16.26
CA THR A 62 1.01 -0.69 16.86
C THR A 62 -0.24 0.20 16.86
N GLY A 63 -0.10 1.48 17.22
CA GLY A 63 -1.19 2.45 17.17
C GLY A 63 -1.67 2.72 15.74
N LEU A 64 -0.76 2.84 14.78
CA LEU A 64 -1.08 3.07 13.37
C LEU A 64 -1.80 1.86 12.75
N LEU A 65 -1.33 0.64 13.03
CA LEU A 65 -1.96 -0.62 12.63
C LEU A 65 -3.36 -0.76 13.25
N SER A 66 -3.50 -0.45 14.53
CA SER A 66 -4.81 -0.46 15.20
C SER A 66 -5.78 0.54 14.57
N HIS A 67 -5.29 1.72 14.16
CA HIS A 67 -6.12 2.70 13.47
C HIS A 67 -6.49 2.23 12.05
N LEU A 68 -5.56 1.63 11.31
CA LEU A 68 -5.85 1.03 10.02
C LEU A 68 -6.92 -0.07 10.16
N GLN A 69 -6.73 -1.01 11.09
CA GLN A 69 -7.68 -2.09 11.35
C GLN A 69 -9.11 -1.60 11.61
N ARG A 70 -9.26 -0.50 12.37
CA ARG A 70 -10.56 0.13 12.66
C ARG A 70 -11.16 0.89 11.47
N THR A 71 -10.33 1.29 10.51
CA THR A 71 -10.76 2.01 9.31
C THR A 71 -11.19 1.06 8.20
N LEU A 72 -10.65 -0.17 8.20
CA LEU A 72 -11.01 -1.20 7.24
C LEU A 72 -12.49 -1.61 7.40
N PRO A 73 -13.20 -1.88 6.29
CA PRO A 73 -14.66 -2.05 6.30
C PRO A 73 -15.12 -3.40 6.86
N ALA A 74 -14.20 -4.35 7.06
CA ALA A 74 -14.49 -5.67 7.58
C ALA A 74 -13.32 -6.19 8.43
N PRO A 75 -13.60 -7.05 9.44
CA PRO A 75 -12.55 -7.72 10.19
C PRO A 75 -11.77 -8.70 9.30
N GLY A 76 -10.52 -8.99 9.69
CA GLY A 76 -9.64 -9.95 9.01
C GLY A 76 -9.09 -9.49 7.67
N LEU A 77 -9.18 -8.19 7.33
CA LEU A 77 -8.59 -7.63 6.12
C LEU A 77 -7.10 -7.27 6.27
N LEU A 78 -6.63 -7.08 7.51
CA LEU A 78 -5.24 -6.87 7.87
C LEU A 78 -4.80 -8.09 8.67
N LEU A 79 -3.80 -8.80 8.16
CA LEU A 79 -3.30 -10.05 8.71
C LEU A 79 -1.96 -9.82 9.40
N THR A 80 -1.68 -10.58 10.45
CA THR A 80 -0.43 -10.47 11.21
C THR A 80 0.05 -11.83 11.67
N GLU A 81 1.33 -12.13 11.51
CA GLU A 81 2.01 -13.36 11.92
C GLU A 81 3.50 -13.06 12.15
N ASP A 82 4.13 -13.61 13.20
CA ASP A 82 5.58 -13.55 13.45
C ASP A 82 6.26 -12.20 13.13
N ASP A 83 5.69 -11.11 13.66
CA ASP A 83 6.14 -9.71 13.46
C ASP A 83 6.02 -9.17 12.02
N ARG A 84 5.20 -9.80 11.20
CA ARG A 84 4.83 -9.36 9.85
C ARG A 84 3.38 -8.89 9.81
N VAL A 85 3.10 -8.07 8.81
CA VAL A 85 1.76 -7.57 8.51
C VAL A 85 1.55 -7.46 7.01
N TRP A 86 0.37 -7.83 6.55
CA TRP A 86 -0.05 -7.67 5.17
C TRP A 86 -1.56 -7.51 5.06
N LEU A 87 -2.02 -7.21 3.86
CA LEU A 87 -3.43 -7.19 3.51
C LEU A 87 -3.85 -8.56 3.01
N ASP A 88 -5.01 -9.05 3.43
CA ASP A 88 -5.56 -10.33 2.96
C ASP A 88 -5.72 -10.31 1.42
N PRO A 89 -4.91 -11.08 0.66
CA PRO A 89 -4.89 -11.03 -0.80
C PRO A 89 -6.18 -11.58 -1.41
N ASP A 90 -6.89 -12.48 -0.72
CA ASP A 90 -8.15 -13.05 -1.21
C ASP A 90 -9.32 -12.07 -1.09
N ARG A 91 -9.16 -11.04 -0.24
CA ARG A 91 -10.25 -10.08 0.08
C ARG A 91 -9.92 -8.65 -0.32
N ILE A 92 -8.67 -8.36 -0.64
CA ILE A 92 -8.19 -7.06 -1.08
C ILE A 92 -7.57 -7.21 -2.46
N TRP A 93 -8.08 -6.42 -3.39
CA TRP A 93 -7.51 -6.28 -4.73
C TRP A 93 -6.72 -4.97 -4.80
N SER A 94 -5.49 -5.03 -5.32
CA SER A 94 -4.74 -3.85 -5.75
C SER A 94 -4.47 -3.88 -7.25
N ASP A 95 -4.50 -2.72 -7.90
CA ASP A 95 -4.09 -2.58 -9.30
C ASP A 95 -2.62 -2.92 -9.54
N THR A 96 -1.73 -2.65 -8.58
CA THR A 96 -0.32 -3.05 -8.66
C THR A 96 -0.11 -4.57 -8.61
N ALA A 97 -0.74 -5.26 -7.65
CA ALA A 97 -0.71 -6.72 -7.58
C ALA A 97 -1.33 -7.37 -8.83
N ALA A 98 -2.48 -6.85 -9.29
CA ALA A 98 -3.13 -7.34 -10.50
C ALA A 98 -2.30 -7.07 -11.76
N PHE A 99 -1.57 -5.95 -11.82
CA PHE A 99 -0.68 -5.65 -12.93
C PHE A 99 0.46 -6.66 -13.02
N GLU A 100 1.11 -7.01 -11.90
CA GLU A 100 2.19 -8.01 -11.87
C GLU A 100 1.67 -9.39 -12.30
N GLU A 101 0.51 -9.80 -11.78
CA GLU A 101 -0.11 -11.09 -12.14
C GLU A 101 -0.45 -11.17 -13.65
N LEU A 102 -1.07 -10.12 -14.19
CA LEU A 102 -1.44 -10.07 -15.62
C LEU A 102 -0.21 -9.95 -16.52
N SER A 103 0.83 -9.22 -16.08
CA SER A 103 2.07 -9.04 -16.86
C SER A 103 2.90 -10.32 -16.96
N ALA A 104 2.69 -11.29 -16.08
CA ALA A 104 3.31 -12.61 -16.18
C ALA A 104 2.77 -13.46 -17.35
N HIS A 105 1.66 -13.04 -17.99
CA HIS A 105 0.98 -13.80 -19.02
C HIS A 105 0.86 -12.99 -20.33
N PRO A 106 1.46 -13.44 -21.45
CA PRO A 106 1.44 -12.69 -22.72
C PRO A 106 0.03 -12.32 -23.21
N ASP A 107 -0.94 -13.20 -23.03
CA ASP A 107 -2.33 -13.00 -23.48
C ASP A 107 -3.10 -11.96 -22.65
N SER A 108 -2.54 -11.52 -21.52
CA SER A 108 -3.17 -10.59 -20.57
C SER A 108 -2.51 -9.21 -20.52
N LEU A 109 -1.51 -8.95 -21.37
CA LEU A 109 -0.74 -7.70 -21.35
C LEU A 109 -1.60 -6.46 -21.60
N GLU A 110 -2.57 -6.53 -22.53
CA GLU A 110 -3.49 -5.42 -22.78
C GLU A 110 -4.31 -5.07 -21.52
N GLN A 111 -4.70 -6.07 -20.75
CA GLN A 111 -5.43 -5.88 -19.50
C GLN A 111 -4.52 -5.27 -18.43
N ALA A 112 -3.27 -5.73 -18.31
CA ALA A 112 -2.28 -5.16 -17.40
C ALA A 112 -2.07 -3.66 -17.69
N VAL A 113 -1.80 -3.30 -18.95
CA VAL A 113 -1.62 -1.91 -19.40
C VAL A 113 -2.84 -1.05 -19.06
N SER A 114 -4.06 -1.59 -19.20
CA SER A 114 -5.30 -0.85 -18.87
C SER A 114 -5.43 -0.48 -17.37
N LEU A 115 -4.73 -1.18 -16.48
CA LEU A 115 -4.70 -0.86 -15.05
C LEU A 115 -3.83 0.36 -14.74
N TYR A 116 -2.83 0.65 -15.58
CA TYR A 116 -1.91 1.76 -15.38
C TYR A 116 -2.56 3.08 -15.83
N ARG A 117 -3.23 3.75 -14.89
CA ARG A 117 -3.99 4.99 -15.16
C ARG A 117 -3.16 6.28 -14.99
N GLY A 118 -1.89 6.14 -14.63
CA GLY A 118 -0.98 7.25 -14.34
C GLY A 118 0.13 6.84 -13.38
N PRO A 119 1.05 7.77 -13.04
CA PRO A 119 2.17 7.49 -12.16
C PRO A 119 1.72 6.91 -10.81
N PHE A 120 2.52 5.99 -10.27
CA PHE A 120 2.27 5.41 -8.95
C PHE A 120 2.15 6.50 -7.88
N LEU A 121 1.08 6.41 -7.07
CA LEU A 121 0.73 7.36 -6.00
C LEU A 121 0.72 8.82 -6.46
N ASP A 122 0.25 9.09 -7.68
CA ASP A 122 0.22 10.45 -8.22
C ASP A 122 -0.57 11.40 -7.29
N GLY A 123 -0.04 12.59 -7.06
CA GLY A 123 -0.61 13.59 -6.15
C GLY A 123 -0.66 13.20 -4.66
N PHE A 124 -0.12 12.05 -4.25
CA PHE A 124 -0.03 11.64 -2.85
C PHE A 124 1.39 11.80 -2.31
N SER A 125 1.49 12.43 -1.15
CA SER A 125 2.75 12.66 -0.43
C SER A 125 2.53 12.54 1.08
N LEU A 126 3.57 12.16 1.82
CA LEU A 126 3.66 12.19 3.26
C LEU A 126 4.92 12.98 3.70
N SER A 127 4.88 14.31 3.56
CA SER A 127 6.05 15.20 3.72
C SER A 127 6.77 15.14 5.09
N LYS A 128 6.16 14.51 6.11
CA LYS A 128 6.78 14.30 7.44
C LYS A 128 7.44 12.94 7.59
N SER A 129 7.52 12.15 6.52
CA SER A 129 8.13 10.82 6.50
C SER A 129 9.02 10.71 5.25
N PRO A 130 10.27 11.20 5.32
CA PRO A 130 11.18 11.21 4.17
C PRO A 130 11.42 9.82 3.57
N GLU A 131 11.56 8.79 4.41
CA GLU A 131 11.73 7.41 3.95
C GLU A 131 10.54 6.89 3.14
N PHE A 132 9.32 7.32 3.49
CA PHE A 132 8.14 7.01 2.69
C PHE A 132 8.19 7.68 1.31
N GLU A 133 8.63 8.94 1.23
CA GLU A 133 8.74 9.65 -0.04
C GLU A 133 9.81 9.03 -0.94
N ILE A 134 10.94 8.63 -0.36
CA ILE A 134 12.01 7.91 -1.07
C ILE A 134 11.48 6.59 -1.61
N TRP A 135 10.83 5.78 -0.76
CA TRP A 135 10.19 4.54 -1.20
C TRP A 135 9.19 4.77 -2.34
N ALA A 136 8.28 5.75 -2.19
CA ALA A 136 7.26 6.03 -3.20
C ALA A 136 7.87 6.49 -4.54
N ALA A 137 8.99 7.23 -4.50
CA ALA A 137 9.73 7.62 -5.70
C ALA A 137 10.38 6.41 -6.38
N VAL A 138 11.02 5.52 -5.62
CA VAL A 138 11.63 4.28 -6.14
C VAL A 138 10.58 3.40 -6.79
N GLU A 139 9.45 3.16 -6.11
CA GLU A 139 8.32 2.40 -6.65
C GLU A 139 7.81 3.02 -7.94
N ARG A 140 7.59 4.34 -7.98
CA ARG A 140 7.11 5.03 -9.19
C ARG A 140 8.01 4.80 -10.39
N THR A 141 9.31 4.99 -10.24
CA THR A 141 10.27 4.71 -11.32
C THR A 141 10.26 3.22 -11.70
N ALA A 142 10.13 2.32 -10.74
CA ALA A 142 10.10 0.88 -11.01
C ALA A 142 8.83 0.47 -11.78
N TRP A 143 7.67 1.06 -11.48
CA TRP A 143 6.43 0.82 -12.21
C TRP A 143 6.42 1.43 -13.60
N GLU A 144 6.93 2.66 -13.74
CA GLU A 144 7.10 3.30 -15.05
C GLU A 144 7.97 2.45 -15.99
N ARG A 145 9.05 1.85 -15.48
CA ARG A 145 9.91 0.95 -16.28
C ARG A 145 9.27 -0.37 -16.66
N ARG A 146 8.31 -0.87 -15.88
CA ARG A 146 7.57 -2.10 -16.20
C ARG A 146 6.47 -1.85 -17.22
N TYR A 147 5.92 -0.64 -17.22
CA TYR A 147 4.87 -0.22 -18.12
C TYR A 147 5.39 0.11 -19.53
N LEU A 148 6.57 0.72 -19.64
CA LEU A 148 7.23 1.09 -20.90
C LEU A 148 7.93 -0.10 -21.57
#